data_AF-A0A7Y5J1F3-F1
#
_entry.id   AF-A0A7Y5J1F3-F1
#
_cell.length_a   1.000
_cell.length_b   1.000
_cell.length_c   1.000
_cell.angle_alpha   90.00
_cell.angle_beta   90.00
_cell.angle_gamma   90.00
#
_symmetry.space_group_name_H-M   'P 1'
#
loop_
_entity.id
_entity.type
_entity.pdbx_description
1 polymer ?
#
loop_
_entity_poly.entity_id
_entity_poly.type
_entity_poly.pdbx_seq_one_letter_code
_entity_poly.pdbx_strand_id
1 'polypeptide(L)'
;GKRYLYAKLTQNPDLQDDYQEFASFLAFQAQTSVGQLFTVEQKIKEALQIPMTLETKLDIVKTNINQINELVIAVDSILDVSSNALELTDAKQQKQSYAEQLYQLDSLYDKLHGEYVTGMHLILQEVLTLNGLVTATMGYEQNEKTVNDITLNATLFQNGILTSDQINTLVSIAEECPKTGGHGVYRARGVLSDCQIEIWNDNSATCFPMPEPGEEKILNNNIAEQPNKYSTDKLLIFPNPAVDGFSVRVPPNNSGVLTLVDGLGKIQISTRFSEEEGFHYVELDNLPQGIYFCTIHQSNGEVQISKVFVVGN
;
A
#
# COMPACT_ATOMS: atom_id res chain seq x y z
N GLY A 1 -0.16 -15.87 -9.91
CA GLY A 1 0.55 -17.14 -9.61
C GLY A 1 0.24 -17.61 -8.19
N LYS A 2 0.52 -18.88 -7.87
CA LYS A 2 0.20 -19.52 -6.56
C LYS A 2 0.62 -18.70 -5.33
N ARG A 3 1.79 -18.04 -5.40
CA ARG A 3 2.33 -17.17 -4.34
C ARG A 3 1.43 -15.98 -3.98
N TYR A 4 0.86 -15.31 -4.98
CA TYR A 4 -0.07 -14.20 -4.77
C TYR A 4 -1.38 -14.68 -4.15
N LEU A 5 -1.94 -15.80 -4.66
CA LEU A 5 -3.17 -16.37 -4.11
C LEU A 5 -2.97 -16.80 -2.65
N TYR A 6 -1.84 -17.46 -2.35
CA TYR A 6 -1.48 -17.86 -0.98
C TYR A 6 -1.39 -16.67 -0.03
N ALA A 7 -0.68 -15.61 -0.43
CA ALA A 7 -0.58 -14.39 0.37
C ALA A 7 -1.95 -13.74 0.61
N LYS A 8 -2.78 -13.63 -0.45
CA LYS A 8 -4.11 -13.03 -0.36
C LYS A 8 -5.03 -13.79 0.59
N LEU A 9 -5.09 -15.12 0.48
CA LEU A 9 -5.92 -15.96 1.34
C LEU A 9 -5.41 -15.96 2.80
N THR A 10 -4.10 -15.94 3.01
CA THR A 10 -3.53 -15.89 4.37
C THR A 10 -3.80 -14.56 5.07
N GLN A 11 -3.82 -13.45 4.31
CA GLN A 11 -4.07 -12.10 4.82
C GLN A 11 -5.57 -11.77 4.98
N ASN A 12 -6.46 -12.61 4.44
CA ASN A 12 -7.90 -12.41 4.50
C ASN A 12 -8.57 -13.73 4.93
N PRO A 13 -8.50 -14.09 6.23
CA PRO A 13 -9.04 -15.35 6.74
C PRO A 13 -10.53 -15.56 6.43
N ASP A 14 -11.31 -14.49 6.39
CA ASP A 14 -12.74 -14.54 6.07
C ASP A 14 -13.02 -15.16 4.69
N LEU A 15 -12.09 -15.01 3.72
CA LEU A 15 -12.22 -15.62 2.41
C LEU A 15 -12.01 -17.14 2.43
N GLN A 16 -11.36 -17.68 3.46
CA GLN A 16 -11.03 -19.11 3.54
C GLN A 16 -12.27 -19.97 3.78
N ASP A 17 -13.30 -19.39 4.41
CA ASP A 17 -14.57 -20.06 4.72
C ASP A 17 -15.54 -20.05 3.54
N ASP A 18 -15.29 -19.21 2.52
CA ASP A 18 -16.12 -19.15 1.31
C ASP A 18 -16.07 -20.46 0.50
N TYR A 19 -14.91 -21.13 0.50
CA TYR A 19 -14.68 -22.37 -0.27
C TYR A 19 -13.68 -23.31 0.43
N GLN A 20 -14.07 -24.57 0.66
CA GLN A 20 -13.24 -25.59 1.31
C GLN A 20 -11.89 -25.83 0.57
N GLU A 21 -11.87 -25.61 -0.75
CA GLU A 21 -10.69 -25.72 -1.59
C GLU A 21 -9.59 -24.71 -1.21
N PHE A 22 -9.96 -23.55 -0.64
CA PHE A 22 -8.99 -22.55 -0.21
C PHE A 22 -8.22 -22.99 1.04
N ALA A 23 -8.90 -23.54 2.03
CA ALA A 23 -8.24 -24.13 3.21
C ALA A 23 -7.31 -25.28 2.80
N SER A 24 -7.75 -26.15 1.88
CA SER A 24 -6.94 -27.25 1.36
C SER A 24 -5.72 -26.76 0.57
N PHE A 25 -5.89 -25.71 -0.26
CA PHE A 25 -4.81 -25.06 -0.99
C PHE A 25 -3.78 -24.45 -0.04
N LEU A 26 -4.21 -23.73 1.00
CA LEU A 26 -3.32 -23.15 2.00
C LEU A 26 -2.53 -24.22 2.74
N ALA A 27 -3.19 -25.26 3.26
CA ALA A 27 -2.53 -26.33 3.98
C ALA A 27 -1.46 -27.04 3.12
N PHE A 28 -1.75 -27.24 1.83
CA PHE A 28 -0.78 -27.82 0.89
C PHE A 28 0.38 -26.86 0.60
N GLN A 29 0.10 -25.61 0.23
CA GLN A 29 1.16 -24.65 -0.13
C GLN A 29 2.01 -24.22 1.06
N ALA A 30 1.49 -24.31 2.29
CA ALA A 30 2.26 -24.06 3.51
C ALA A 30 3.52 -24.95 3.62
N GLN A 31 3.46 -26.15 3.04
CA GLN A 31 4.55 -27.13 3.05
C GLN A 31 5.47 -27.04 1.82
N THR A 32 5.21 -26.11 0.90
CA THR A 32 6.03 -25.91 -0.30
C THR A 32 6.87 -24.63 -0.19
N SER A 33 7.77 -24.43 -1.15
CA SER A 33 8.50 -23.18 -1.36
C SER A 33 7.60 -21.93 -1.31
N VAL A 34 6.35 -22.04 -1.78
CA VAL A 34 5.38 -20.92 -1.79
C VAL A 34 5.07 -20.44 -0.38
N GLY A 35 4.69 -21.36 0.52
CA GLY A 35 4.39 -21.04 1.90
C GLY A 35 5.63 -20.71 2.70
N GLN A 36 6.73 -21.42 2.49
CA GLN A 36 7.98 -21.19 3.21
C GLN A 36 8.59 -19.80 2.88
N LEU A 37 8.65 -19.41 1.60
CA LEU A 37 9.11 -18.07 1.21
C LEU A 37 8.15 -16.97 1.66
N PHE A 38 6.84 -17.25 1.76
CA PHE A 38 5.90 -16.33 2.40
C PHE A 38 6.22 -16.13 3.88
N THR A 39 6.45 -17.21 4.62
CA THR A 39 6.82 -17.13 6.04
C THR A 39 8.12 -16.35 6.23
N VAL A 40 9.14 -16.60 5.40
CA VAL A 40 10.38 -15.82 5.39
C VAL A 40 10.09 -14.33 5.20
N GLU A 41 9.29 -13.96 4.20
CA GLU A 41 8.90 -12.56 3.95
C GLU A 41 8.15 -11.94 5.14
N GLN A 42 7.20 -12.66 5.75
CA GLN A 42 6.47 -12.14 6.92
C GLN A 42 7.40 -11.94 8.11
N LYS A 43 8.33 -12.87 8.36
CA LYS A 43 9.31 -12.77 9.45
C LYS A 43 10.31 -11.63 9.24
N ILE A 44 10.70 -11.35 7.99
CA ILE A 44 11.49 -10.13 7.67
C ILE A 44 10.71 -8.88 8.03
N LYS A 45 9.41 -8.80 7.68
CA LYS A 45 8.57 -7.65 8.04
C LYS A 45 8.41 -7.51 9.55
N GLU A 46 8.21 -8.62 10.25
CA GLU A 46 8.15 -8.67 11.71
C GLU A 46 9.43 -8.13 12.34
N ALA A 47 10.61 -8.53 11.84
CA ALA A 47 11.89 -8.04 12.36
C ALA A 47 12.06 -6.52 12.24
N LEU A 48 11.47 -5.90 11.20
CA LEU A 48 11.56 -4.47 10.96
C LEU A 48 10.52 -3.66 11.75
N GLN A 49 9.52 -4.31 12.34
CA GLN A 49 8.51 -3.65 13.16
C GLN A 49 9.02 -3.39 14.57
N ILE A 50 8.70 -2.23 15.12
CA ILE A 50 8.94 -1.93 16.54
C ILE A 50 7.89 -2.69 17.35
N PRO A 51 8.28 -3.53 18.33
CA PRO A 51 7.30 -4.17 19.21
C PRO A 51 6.48 -3.12 19.96
N MET A 52 5.16 -3.32 20.05
CA MET A 52 4.25 -2.38 20.73
C MET A 52 4.68 -2.01 22.16
N THR A 53 5.30 -2.95 22.87
CA THR A 53 5.85 -2.73 24.21
C THR A 53 7.00 -1.73 24.21
N LEU A 54 7.82 -1.71 23.16
CA LEU A 54 8.93 -0.78 22.99
C LEU A 54 8.45 0.57 22.48
N GLU A 55 7.50 0.56 21.53
CA GLU A 55 6.83 1.76 21.03
C GLU A 55 6.21 2.58 22.17
N THR A 56 5.49 1.92 23.07
CA THR A 56 4.91 2.58 24.26
C THR A 56 5.98 3.22 25.15
N LYS A 57 7.13 2.57 25.35
CA LYS A 57 8.24 3.14 26.15
C LYS A 57 8.87 4.34 25.44
N LEU A 58 9.07 4.26 24.12
CA LEU A 58 9.62 5.35 23.32
C LEU A 58 8.70 6.57 23.31
N ASP A 59 7.39 6.37 23.26
CA ASP A 59 6.40 7.46 23.36
C ASP A 59 6.43 8.16 24.71
N ILE A 60 6.64 7.41 25.80
CA ILE A 60 6.84 7.99 27.14
C ILE A 60 8.12 8.83 27.16
N VAL A 61 9.23 8.33 26.63
CA VAL A 61 10.49 9.09 26.53
C VAL A 61 10.28 10.39 25.75
N LYS A 62 9.66 10.31 24.58
CA LYS A 62 9.37 11.48 23.73
C LYS A 62 8.49 12.50 24.45
N THR A 63 7.45 12.04 25.13
CA THR A 63 6.55 12.91 25.91
C THR A 63 7.29 13.63 27.02
N ASN A 64 8.14 12.92 27.76
CA ASN A 64 8.92 13.50 28.85
C ASN A 64 9.96 14.52 28.33
N ILE A 65 10.62 14.23 27.20
CA ILE A 65 11.54 15.18 26.56
C ILE A 65 10.80 16.47 26.20
N ASN A 66 9.62 16.37 25.60
CA ASN A 66 8.82 17.55 25.24
C ASN A 66 8.41 18.37 26.47
N GLN A 67 7.95 17.70 27.52
CA GLN A 67 7.59 18.36 28.79
C GLN A 67 8.78 19.08 29.42
N ILE A 68 9.96 18.45 29.45
CA ILE A 68 11.16 19.09 30.01
C ILE A 68 11.61 20.26 29.14
N ASN A 69 11.52 20.16 27.82
CA ASN A 69 11.84 21.27 26.92
C ASN A 69 10.95 22.49 27.18
N GLU A 70 9.64 22.29 27.41
CA GLU A 70 8.73 23.38 27.80
C GLU A 70 9.12 24.02 29.15
N LEU A 71 9.50 23.20 30.13
CA LEU A 71 9.97 23.68 31.44
C LEU A 71 11.30 24.44 31.35
N VAL A 72 12.22 24.00 30.50
CA VAL A 72 13.49 24.70 30.24
C VAL A 72 13.23 26.08 29.62
N ILE A 73 12.30 26.18 28.65
CA ILE A 73 11.91 27.46 28.05
C ILE A 73 11.34 28.41 29.12
N ALA A 74 10.48 27.91 30.01
CA ALA A 74 9.91 28.72 31.09
C ALA A 74 10.99 29.24 32.05
N VAL A 75 11.94 28.38 32.43
CA VAL A 75 13.06 28.75 33.29
C VAL A 75 14.00 29.75 32.59
N ASP A 76 14.26 29.58 31.30
CA ASP A 76 15.09 30.51 30.52
C ASP A 76 14.46 31.90 30.43
N SER A 77 13.13 31.98 30.33
CA SER A 77 12.43 33.26 30.41
C SER A 77 12.65 33.95 31.76
N ILE A 78 12.62 33.23 32.88
CA ILE A 78 12.86 33.80 34.22
C ILE A 78 14.31 34.33 34.32
N LEU A 79 15.27 33.57 33.78
CA LEU A 79 16.68 33.95 33.78
C LEU A 79 16.97 35.20 32.95
N ASP A 80 16.18 35.45 31.90
CA ASP A 80 16.34 36.62 31.01
C ASP A 80 15.71 37.89 31.60
N VAL A 81 14.56 37.77 32.29
CA VAL A 81 13.76 38.94 32.69
C VAL A 81 13.83 39.30 34.17
N SER A 82 14.15 38.36 35.07
CA SER A 82 14.11 38.62 36.51
C SER A 82 15.36 39.37 36.99
N SER A 83 15.18 40.29 37.93
CA SER A 83 16.25 40.96 38.68
C SER A 83 16.33 40.51 40.15
N ASN A 84 15.43 39.59 40.57
CA ASN A 84 15.39 39.06 41.91
C ASN A 84 16.45 37.96 42.08
N ALA A 85 17.40 38.17 42.99
CA ALA A 85 18.52 37.25 43.20
C ALA A 85 18.10 35.84 43.64
N LEU A 86 16.99 35.71 44.39
CA LEU A 86 16.47 34.40 44.81
C LEU A 86 15.85 33.66 43.62
N GLU A 87 15.00 34.33 42.83
CA GLU A 87 14.38 33.74 41.64
C GLU A 87 15.41 33.29 40.60
N LEU A 88 16.46 34.10 40.39
CA LEU A 88 17.56 33.74 39.50
C LEU A 88 18.36 32.53 40.00
N THR A 89 18.49 32.36 41.32
CA THR A 89 19.18 31.21 41.92
C THR A 89 18.35 29.95 41.76
N ASP A 90 17.06 30.03 42.07
CA ASP A 90 16.12 28.91 41.95
C ASP A 90 15.98 28.46 40.48
N ALA A 91 15.86 29.41 39.55
CA ALA A 91 15.80 29.13 38.12
C ALA A 91 17.06 28.43 37.60
N LYS A 92 18.26 28.83 38.03
CA LYS A 92 19.51 28.13 37.67
C LYS A 92 19.52 26.69 38.18
N GLN A 93 19.07 26.47 39.41
CA GLN A 93 19.01 25.12 39.99
C GLN A 93 17.98 24.23 39.26
N GLN A 94 16.81 24.77 38.91
CA GLN A 94 15.81 24.07 38.12
C GLN A 94 16.35 23.71 36.73
N LYS A 95 17.02 24.65 36.04
CA LYS A 95 17.63 24.39 34.73
C LYS A 95 18.65 23.24 34.79
N GLN A 96 19.48 23.22 35.83
CA GLN A 96 20.43 22.13 36.03
C GLN A 96 19.72 20.78 36.23
N SER A 97 18.69 20.73 37.08
CA SER A 97 17.88 19.51 37.29
C SER A 97 17.21 19.01 36.00
N TYR A 98 16.69 19.92 35.17
CA TYR A 98 16.11 19.55 33.88
C TYR A 98 17.15 19.03 32.89
N ALA A 99 18.35 19.60 32.87
CA ALA A 99 19.45 19.09 32.05
C ALA A 99 19.85 17.66 32.47
N GLU A 100 19.90 17.38 33.78
CA GLU A 100 20.16 16.04 34.31
C GLU A 100 19.06 15.03 33.93
N GLN A 101 17.79 15.45 33.94
CA GLN A 101 16.67 14.61 33.50
C GLN A 101 16.72 14.32 32.00
N LEU A 102 17.07 15.31 31.15
CA LEU A 102 17.25 15.09 29.72
C LEU A 102 18.38 14.09 29.45
N TYR A 103 19.49 14.17 30.18
CA TYR A 103 20.57 13.19 30.07
C TYR A 103 20.13 11.77 30.44
N GLN A 104 19.29 11.62 31.48
CA GLN A 104 18.73 10.32 31.84
C GLN A 104 17.80 9.76 30.76
N LEU A 105 17.00 10.62 30.11
CA LEU A 105 16.10 10.21 29.02
C LEU A 105 16.88 9.82 27.76
N ASP A 106 17.98 10.50 27.46
CA ASP A 106 18.90 10.14 26.37
C ASP A 106 19.53 8.75 26.60
N SER A 107 20.05 8.51 27.80
CA SER A 107 20.57 7.19 28.18
C SER A 107 19.50 6.09 28.13
N LEU A 108 18.25 6.41 28.49
CA LEU A 108 17.14 5.47 28.36
C LEU A 108 16.81 5.21 26.88
N TYR A 109 16.81 6.23 26.03
CA TYR A 109 16.61 6.08 24.60
C TYR A 109 17.66 5.12 23.98
N ASP A 110 18.93 5.31 24.29
CA ASP A 110 20.02 4.43 23.82
C ASP A 110 19.79 2.98 24.24
N LYS A 111 19.35 2.76 25.49
CA LYS A 111 19.02 1.42 25.98
C LYS A 111 17.85 0.80 25.20
N LEU A 112 16.79 1.57 24.95
CA LEU A 112 15.62 1.10 24.19
C LEU A 112 15.98 0.81 22.73
N HIS A 113 16.86 1.62 22.13
CA HIS A 113 17.42 1.36 20.82
C HIS A 113 18.23 0.06 20.79
N GLY A 114 19.06 -0.19 21.80
CA GLY A 114 19.78 -1.47 21.97
C GLY A 114 18.84 -2.67 22.11
N GLU A 115 17.73 -2.53 22.86
CA GLU A 115 16.67 -3.55 22.98
C GLU A 115 16.03 -3.85 21.60
N TYR A 116 15.71 -2.82 20.81
CA TYR A 116 15.19 -2.97 19.44
C TYR A 116 16.15 -3.74 18.55
N VAL A 117 17.40 -3.29 18.46
CA VAL A 117 18.41 -3.89 17.58
C VAL A 117 18.68 -5.35 17.94
N THR A 118 18.72 -5.67 19.24
CA THR A 118 18.87 -7.05 19.71
C THR A 118 17.69 -7.92 19.31
N GLY A 119 16.46 -7.43 19.48
CA GLY A 119 15.23 -8.14 19.09
C GLY A 119 15.17 -8.39 17.57
N MET A 120 15.45 -7.35 16.78
CA MET A 120 15.55 -7.46 15.32
C MET A 120 16.58 -8.51 14.92
N HIS A 121 17.78 -8.48 15.51
CA HIS A 121 18.86 -9.43 15.18
C HIS A 121 18.44 -10.89 15.45
N LEU A 122 17.75 -11.16 16.57
CA LEU A 122 17.25 -12.50 16.88
C LEU A 122 16.24 -13.01 15.85
N ILE A 123 15.29 -12.16 15.44
CA ILE A 123 14.30 -12.54 14.42
C ILE A 123 15.00 -12.77 13.07
N LEU A 124 15.94 -11.91 12.67
CA LEU A 124 16.67 -12.07 11.42
C LEU A 124 17.53 -13.35 11.38
N GLN A 125 18.10 -13.78 12.51
CA GLN A 125 18.79 -15.08 12.60
C GLN A 125 17.84 -16.27 12.40
N GLU A 126 16.63 -16.19 12.97
CA GLU A 126 15.57 -17.17 12.73
C GLU A 126 15.20 -17.19 11.23
N VAL A 127 15.01 -16.01 10.62
CA VAL A 127 14.68 -15.86 9.20
C VAL A 127 15.75 -16.50 8.32
N LEU A 128 17.04 -16.26 8.61
CA LEU A 128 18.13 -16.85 7.85
C LEU A 128 18.09 -18.38 7.89
N THR A 129 17.78 -18.95 9.06
CA THR A 129 17.60 -20.40 9.22
C THR A 129 16.42 -20.91 8.40
N LEU A 130 15.26 -20.23 8.48
CA LEU A 130 14.06 -20.58 7.72
C LEU A 130 14.28 -20.50 6.21
N ASN A 131 14.97 -19.46 5.74
CA ASN A 131 15.30 -19.29 4.33
C ASN A 131 16.22 -20.42 3.84
N GLY A 132 17.21 -20.83 4.65
CA GLY A 132 18.08 -21.96 4.37
C GLY A 132 17.31 -23.28 4.16
N LEU A 133 16.23 -23.51 4.92
CA LEU A 133 15.37 -24.69 4.84
C LEU A 133 14.45 -24.73 3.61
N VAL A 134 14.27 -23.61 2.90
CA VAL A 134 13.44 -23.56 1.69
C VAL A 134 14.02 -24.47 0.62
N THR A 135 13.22 -25.43 0.16
CA THR A 135 13.56 -26.29 -0.98
C THR A 135 13.05 -25.64 -2.28
N ALA A 136 13.87 -24.77 -2.87
CA ALA A 136 13.57 -24.08 -4.12
C ALA A 136 13.84 -24.98 -5.34
N THR A 137 12.85 -25.15 -6.19
CA THR A 137 12.93 -26.01 -7.39
C THR A 137 12.86 -25.23 -8.69
N MET A 138 12.24 -24.06 -8.66
CA MET A 138 12.09 -23.17 -9.82
C MET A 138 13.05 -21.98 -9.73
N GLY A 139 13.48 -21.45 -10.88
CA GLY A 139 14.42 -20.32 -10.94
C GLY A 139 13.97 -19.10 -10.12
N TYR A 140 12.69 -18.73 -10.21
CA TYR A 140 12.15 -17.61 -9.42
C TYR A 140 12.17 -17.84 -7.89
N GLU A 141 12.09 -19.10 -7.45
CA GLU A 141 12.19 -19.45 -6.02
C GLU A 141 13.64 -19.38 -5.57
N GLN A 142 14.57 -19.83 -6.41
CA GLN A 142 16.01 -19.76 -6.16
C GLN A 142 16.46 -18.30 -6.08
N ASN A 143 15.94 -17.44 -6.94
CA ASN A 143 16.22 -16.00 -6.92
C ASN A 143 15.72 -15.35 -5.64
N GLU A 144 14.46 -15.59 -5.23
CA GLU A 144 13.94 -15.05 -3.97
C GLU A 144 14.75 -15.54 -2.77
N LYS A 145 15.07 -16.84 -2.71
CA LYS A 145 15.91 -17.42 -1.65
C LYS A 145 17.30 -16.78 -1.61
N THR A 146 17.96 -16.65 -2.76
CA THR A 146 19.32 -16.09 -2.86
C THR A 146 19.36 -14.63 -2.44
N VAL A 147 18.40 -13.81 -2.88
CA VAL A 147 18.33 -12.40 -2.49
C VAL A 147 18.08 -12.27 -0.98
N ASN A 148 17.22 -13.09 -0.40
CA ASN A 148 17.03 -13.12 1.05
C ASN A 148 18.32 -13.49 1.77
N ASP A 149 19.02 -14.55 1.35
CA ASP A 149 20.28 -14.99 1.96
C ASP A 149 21.33 -13.87 1.92
N ILE A 150 21.51 -13.23 0.76
CA ILE A 150 22.48 -12.13 0.60
C ILE A 150 22.13 -10.97 1.54
N THR A 151 20.86 -10.53 1.53
CA THR A 151 20.41 -9.39 2.33
C THR A 151 20.55 -9.67 3.83
N LEU A 152 20.12 -10.86 4.27
CA LEU A 152 20.20 -11.27 5.68
C LEU A 152 21.65 -11.37 6.16
N ASN A 153 22.55 -11.97 5.36
CA ASN A 153 23.97 -12.05 5.72
C ASN A 153 24.61 -10.66 5.76
N ALA A 154 24.26 -9.77 4.82
CA ALA A 154 24.75 -8.41 4.83
C ALA A 154 24.35 -7.67 6.10
N THR A 155 23.06 -7.73 6.46
CA THR A 155 22.53 -7.10 7.67
C THR A 155 23.10 -7.70 8.96
N LEU A 156 23.19 -9.03 9.06
CA LEU A 156 23.59 -9.72 10.29
C LEU A 156 25.10 -9.71 10.55
N PHE A 157 25.91 -9.81 9.49
CA PHE A 157 27.34 -10.15 9.63
C PHE A 157 28.28 -9.20 8.90
N GLN A 158 27.77 -8.29 8.05
CA GLN A 158 28.59 -7.42 7.21
C GLN A 158 28.28 -5.94 7.43
N ASN A 159 27.60 -5.59 8.53
CA ASN A 159 27.20 -4.22 8.86
C ASN A 159 26.40 -3.53 7.72
N GLY A 160 25.61 -4.31 6.98
CA GLY A 160 24.84 -3.84 5.82
C GLY A 160 25.66 -3.62 4.55
N ILE A 161 26.95 -3.95 4.52
CA ILE A 161 27.81 -3.75 3.37
C ILE A 161 27.90 -5.04 2.54
N LEU A 162 27.46 -4.96 1.28
CA LEU A 162 27.55 -6.07 0.34
C LEU A 162 28.98 -6.26 -0.18
N THR A 163 29.41 -7.51 -0.29
CA THR A 163 30.65 -7.91 -0.98
C THR A 163 30.49 -7.82 -2.50
N SER A 164 31.59 -7.74 -3.24
CA SER A 164 31.58 -7.71 -4.70
C SER A 164 30.88 -8.91 -5.33
N ASP A 165 31.05 -10.12 -4.77
CA ASP A 165 30.38 -11.33 -5.28
C ASP A 165 28.87 -11.29 -5.05
N GLN A 166 28.43 -10.77 -3.90
CA GLN A 166 27.01 -10.56 -3.62
C GLN A 166 26.41 -9.53 -4.56
N ILE A 167 27.11 -8.41 -4.82
CA ILE A 167 26.68 -7.40 -5.79
C ILE A 167 26.52 -8.02 -7.17
N ASN A 168 27.53 -8.74 -7.67
CA ASN A 168 27.47 -9.40 -8.98
C ASN A 168 26.29 -10.39 -9.08
N THR A 169 26.02 -11.12 -7.99
CA THR A 169 24.88 -12.04 -7.91
C THR A 169 23.55 -11.29 -7.97
N LEU A 170 23.41 -10.20 -7.20
CA LEU A 170 22.21 -9.37 -7.19
C LEU A 170 21.98 -8.69 -8.53
N VAL A 171 23.04 -8.19 -9.19
CA VAL A 171 22.96 -7.63 -10.55
C VAL A 171 22.45 -8.67 -11.53
N SER A 172 23.00 -9.88 -11.52
CA SER A 172 22.57 -10.97 -12.39
C SER A 172 21.07 -11.29 -12.22
N ILE A 173 20.58 -11.31 -10.98
CA ILE A 173 19.15 -11.53 -10.68
C ILE A 173 18.30 -10.31 -11.09
N ALA A 174 18.81 -9.09 -10.89
CA ALA A 174 18.11 -7.84 -11.20
C ALA A 174 17.91 -7.64 -12.71
N GLU A 175 18.84 -8.14 -13.52
CA GLU A 175 18.77 -8.13 -14.99
C GLU A 175 17.74 -9.11 -15.56
N GLU A 176 17.31 -10.11 -14.79
CA GLU A 176 16.29 -11.05 -15.24
C GLU A 176 14.94 -10.37 -15.44
N CYS A 177 14.12 -10.96 -16.31
CA CYS A 177 12.72 -10.58 -16.44
C CYS A 177 11.93 -10.99 -15.18
N PRO A 178 11.18 -10.09 -14.52
CA PRO A 178 10.38 -10.44 -13.34
C PRO A 178 9.29 -11.49 -13.59
N LYS A 179 8.83 -11.64 -14.84
CA LYS A 179 7.88 -12.70 -15.22
C LYS A 179 8.46 -14.11 -15.00
N THR A 180 9.76 -14.28 -15.25
CA THR A 180 10.45 -15.58 -15.16
C THR A 180 11.28 -15.70 -13.88
N GLY A 181 11.96 -14.62 -13.49
CA GLY A 181 12.77 -14.55 -12.26
C GLY A 181 11.96 -14.23 -11.00
N GLY A 182 10.69 -13.88 -11.14
CA GLY A 182 9.75 -13.66 -10.04
C GLY A 182 10.10 -12.50 -9.11
N HIS A 183 9.62 -12.58 -7.87
CA HIS A 183 9.77 -11.51 -6.87
C HIS A 183 11.22 -11.24 -6.47
N GLY A 184 12.12 -12.22 -6.62
CA GLY A 184 13.55 -12.06 -6.36
C GLY A 184 14.15 -10.92 -7.19
N VAL A 185 13.72 -10.73 -8.43
CA VAL A 185 14.18 -9.66 -9.32
C VAL A 185 13.94 -8.28 -8.72
N TYR A 186 12.71 -8.00 -8.28
CA TYR A 186 12.37 -6.70 -7.70
C TYR A 186 13.10 -6.46 -6.37
N ARG A 187 13.29 -7.51 -5.56
CA ARG A 187 14.06 -7.38 -4.31
C ARG A 187 15.53 -7.11 -4.59
N ALA A 188 16.14 -7.78 -5.57
CA ALA A 188 17.53 -7.55 -5.95
C ALA A 188 17.74 -6.09 -6.39
N ARG A 189 16.85 -5.56 -7.23
CA ARG A 189 16.84 -4.16 -7.66
C ARG A 189 16.73 -3.17 -6.50
N GLY A 190 15.92 -3.49 -5.49
CA GLY A 190 15.74 -2.63 -4.30
C GLY A 190 16.89 -2.66 -3.29
N VAL A 191 17.74 -3.69 -3.33
CA VAL A 191 18.89 -3.84 -2.43
C VAL A 191 20.17 -3.24 -3.02
N LEU A 192 20.28 -3.18 -4.34
CA LEU A 192 21.42 -2.56 -5.03
C LEU A 192 21.45 -1.05 -4.77
N SER A 193 22.64 -0.52 -4.49
CA SER A 193 22.88 0.92 -4.32
C SER A 193 22.72 1.69 -5.63
N ASP A 194 22.43 2.99 -5.55
CA ASP A 194 22.19 3.88 -6.71
C ASP A 194 23.25 3.81 -7.82
N CYS A 195 24.52 3.58 -7.49
CA CYS A 195 25.60 3.47 -8.49
C CYS A 195 25.59 2.17 -9.31
N GLN A 196 24.77 1.19 -8.92
CA GLN A 196 24.58 -0.10 -9.58
C GLN A 196 23.20 -0.22 -10.24
N ILE A 197 22.37 0.84 -10.16
CA ILE A 197 21.04 0.84 -10.76
C ILE A 197 21.18 1.07 -12.27
N GLU A 198 20.87 0.04 -13.03
CA GLU A 198 20.65 0.17 -14.47
C GLU A 198 19.18 0.51 -14.77
N ILE A 199 18.92 1.04 -15.97
CA ILE A 199 17.54 1.23 -16.45
C ILE A 199 17.00 -0.14 -16.85
N TRP A 200 16.33 -0.83 -15.94
CA TRP A 200 15.67 -2.11 -16.23
C TRP A 200 14.38 -1.90 -17.03
N ASN A 201 14.36 -2.41 -18.27
CA ASN A 201 13.18 -2.35 -19.13
C ASN A 201 12.41 -3.68 -19.14
N ASP A 202 11.44 -3.80 -18.23
CA ASP A 202 10.54 -4.94 -18.15
C ASP A 202 9.53 -4.97 -19.32
N ASN A 203 9.34 -3.85 -20.02
CA ASN A 203 8.44 -3.70 -21.17
C ASN A 203 9.13 -4.13 -22.47
N SER A 204 9.55 -5.38 -22.53
CA SER A 204 10.23 -5.99 -23.68
C SER A 204 9.48 -7.21 -24.20
N ALA A 205 9.68 -7.55 -25.48
CA ALA A 205 9.05 -8.69 -26.12
C ALA A 205 9.31 -10.02 -25.37
N THR A 206 10.46 -10.14 -24.71
CA THR A 206 10.90 -11.32 -23.96
C THR A 206 10.44 -11.31 -22.50
N CYS A 207 9.83 -10.23 -22.01
CA CYS A 207 9.40 -10.09 -20.63
C CYS A 207 7.90 -9.82 -20.51
N PHE A 208 7.51 -8.56 -20.33
CA PHE A 208 6.15 -8.09 -20.47
C PHE A 208 6.06 -7.33 -21.79
N PRO A 209 5.72 -7.99 -22.91
CA PRO A 209 5.55 -7.28 -24.17
C PRO A 209 4.54 -6.17 -23.92
N MET A 210 4.92 -4.94 -24.28
CA MET A 210 3.96 -3.86 -24.33
C MET A 210 2.81 -4.38 -25.18
N PRO A 211 1.56 -4.37 -24.68
CA PRO A 211 0.45 -4.77 -25.52
C PRO A 211 0.54 -3.90 -26.77
N GLU A 212 0.59 -4.54 -27.95
CA GLU A 212 0.40 -3.79 -29.18
C GLU A 212 -0.85 -2.93 -28.96
N PRO A 213 -0.83 -1.61 -29.29
CA PRO A 213 -2.03 -0.80 -29.20
C PRO A 213 -3.09 -1.59 -29.96
N GLY A 214 -4.03 -2.17 -29.20
CA GLY A 214 -4.88 -3.19 -29.76
C GLY A 214 -5.58 -2.55 -30.94
N GLU A 215 -5.35 -3.06 -32.15
CA GLU A 215 -6.43 -3.04 -33.12
C GLU A 215 -7.64 -3.57 -32.35
N GLU A 216 -8.72 -2.78 -32.31
CA GLU A 216 -9.97 -3.19 -31.70
C GLU A 216 -10.33 -4.56 -32.29
N LYS A 217 -9.95 -5.64 -31.59
CA LYS A 217 -10.41 -6.97 -31.91
C LYS A 217 -11.87 -6.95 -31.49
N ILE A 218 -12.73 -6.64 -32.46
CA ILE A 218 -14.13 -6.96 -32.42
C ILE A 218 -14.19 -8.46 -32.13
N LEU A 219 -14.38 -8.79 -30.86
CA LEU A 219 -14.70 -10.14 -30.43
C LEU A 219 -16.07 -10.44 -31.03
N ASN A 220 -16.07 -11.11 -32.19
CA ASN A 220 -17.26 -11.79 -32.69
C ASN A 220 -17.60 -12.91 -31.69
N ASN A 221 -18.35 -12.55 -30.66
CA ASN A 221 -18.89 -13.47 -29.67
C ASN A 221 -20.01 -14.31 -30.30
N ASN A 222 -19.63 -15.34 -31.05
CA ASN A 222 -20.49 -16.51 -31.25
C ASN A 222 -20.29 -17.47 -30.08
N ILE A 223 -20.66 -17.04 -28.87
CA ILE A 223 -20.74 -17.92 -27.69
C ILE A 223 -22.11 -17.73 -27.06
N ALA A 224 -22.83 -18.86 -27.05
CA ALA A 224 -24.10 -19.19 -26.44
C ALA A 224 -24.70 -18.17 -25.46
N GLU A 225 -25.97 -17.87 -25.72
CA GLU A 225 -26.93 -17.17 -24.88
C GLU A 225 -26.76 -17.48 -23.38
N GLN A 226 -26.11 -16.56 -22.67
CA GLN A 226 -26.36 -16.35 -21.26
C GLN A 226 -27.22 -15.08 -21.13
N PRO A 227 -28.27 -15.07 -20.28
CA PRO A 227 -29.18 -13.95 -20.19
C PRO A 227 -28.54 -12.82 -19.36
N ASN A 228 -27.59 -12.10 -19.95
CA ASN A 228 -27.10 -10.85 -19.39
C ASN A 228 -28.03 -9.71 -19.79
N LYS A 229 -28.79 -9.23 -18.79
CA LYS A 229 -29.66 -8.04 -18.85
C LYS A 229 -28.89 -6.71 -18.81
N TYR A 230 -27.64 -6.70 -19.26
CA TYR A 230 -26.80 -5.50 -19.33
C TYR A 230 -26.60 -5.16 -20.80
N SER A 231 -27.47 -4.29 -21.33
CA SER A 231 -27.27 -3.70 -22.66
C SER A 231 -26.01 -2.85 -22.63
N THR A 232 -25.08 -3.10 -23.55
CA THR A 232 -23.85 -2.34 -23.77
C THR A 232 -24.06 -1.07 -24.60
N ASP A 233 -25.30 -0.59 -24.74
CA ASP A 233 -25.54 0.76 -25.25
C ASP A 233 -24.94 1.77 -24.28
N LYS A 234 -23.76 2.30 -24.64
CA LYS A 234 -23.04 3.28 -23.82
C LYS A 234 -23.94 4.50 -23.58
N LEU A 235 -24.15 4.81 -22.31
CA LEU A 235 -24.90 5.99 -21.91
C LEU A 235 -24.18 7.27 -22.36
N LEU A 236 -24.83 8.03 -23.23
CA LEU A 236 -24.31 9.30 -23.75
C LEU A 236 -24.54 10.41 -22.72
N ILE A 237 -23.46 10.95 -22.15
CA ILE A 237 -23.46 12.07 -21.21
C ILE A 237 -22.62 13.22 -21.77
N PHE A 238 -23.18 14.42 -21.84
CA PHE A 238 -22.44 15.63 -22.22
C PHE A 238 -23.05 16.92 -21.63
N PRO A 239 -22.25 17.97 -21.38
CA PRO A 239 -20.78 17.96 -21.39
C PRO A 239 -20.22 17.10 -20.25
N ASN A 240 -19.03 16.54 -20.48
CA ASN A 240 -18.27 15.83 -19.45
C ASN A 240 -16.77 16.11 -19.71
N PRO A 241 -16.09 16.95 -18.90
CA PRO A 241 -16.51 17.47 -17.60
C PRO A 241 -17.71 18.42 -17.64
N ALA A 242 -18.56 18.34 -16.61
CA ALA A 242 -19.75 19.16 -16.42
C ALA A 242 -19.47 20.28 -15.41
N VAL A 243 -19.98 21.48 -15.70
CA VAL A 243 -19.81 22.68 -14.87
C VAL A 243 -21.12 22.95 -14.12
N ASP A 244 -22.15 23.44 -14.82
CA ASP A 244 -23.45 23.77 -14.23
C ASP A 244 -24.47 22.61 -14.33
N GLY A 245 -24.23 21.65 -15.22
CA GLY A 245 -25.10 20.51 -15.45
C GLY A 245 -24.66 19.65 -16.63
N PHE A 246 -25.37 18.54 -16.83
CA PHE A 246 -25.14 17.63 -17.95
C PHE A 246 -26.45 17.05 -18.51
N SER A 247 -26.46 16.78 -19.80
CA SER A 247 -27.52 16.04 -20.49
C SER A 247 -27.16 14.56 -20.59
N VAL A 248 -28.17 13.73 -20.40
CA VAL A 248 -28.08 12.28 -20.52
C VAL A 248 -29.04 11.79 -21.58
N ARG A 249 -28.55 11.02 -22.55
CA ARG A 249 -29.43 10.39 -23.54
C ARG A 249 -30.21 9.28 -22.88
N VAL A 250 -31.53 9.43 -22.83
CA VAL A 250 -32.44 8.39 -22.36
C VAL A 250 -33.00 7.67 -23.60
N PRO A 251 -33.14 6.32 -23.58
CA PRO A 251 -33.81 5.63 -24.67
C PRO A 251 -35.27 6.10 -24.80
N PRO A 252 -35.76 6.37 -26.03
CA PRO A 252 -37.14 6.80 -26.22
C PRO A 252 -38.12 5.72 -25.73
N ASN A 253 -39.29 6.14 -25.22
CA ASN A 253 -40.32 5.26 -24.66
C ASN A 253 -39.89 4.44 -23.42
N ASN A 254 -38.87 4.90 -22.69
CA ASN A 254 -38.52 4.35 -21.39
C ASN A 254 -38.67 5.40 -20.28
N SER A 255 -39.16 4.95 -19.14
CA SER A 255 -39.23 5.73 -17.90
C SER A 255 -38.28 5.15 -16.85
N GLY A 256 -37.84 5.96 -15.91
CA GLY A 256 -36.88 5.48 -14.92
C GLY A 256 -36.45 6.51 -13.90
N VAL A 257 -35.42 6.14 -13.14
CA VAL A 257 -34.77 6.98 -12.13
C VAL A 257 -33.31 7.13 -12.51
N LEU A 258 -32.86 8.36 -12.63
CA LEU A 258 -31.45 8.71 -12.69
C LEU A 258 -30.98 9.06 -11.29
N THR A 259 -29.89 8.46 -10.84
CA THR A 259 -29.22 8.79 -9.58
C THR A 259 -27.78 9.19 -9.83
N LEU A 260 -27.29 10.16 -9.08
CA LEU A 260 -25.89 10.57 -9.05
C LEU A 260 -25.33 10.24 -7.68
N VAL A 261 -24.29 9.41 -7.61
CA VAL A 261 -23.64 9.01 -6.36
C VAL A 261 -22.19 9.47 -6.31
N ASP A 262 -21.71 9.84 -5.13
CA ASP A 262 -20.30 10.17 -4.90
C ASP A 262 -19.41 8.93 -4.77
N GLY A 263 -18.09 9.13 -4.60
CA GLY A 263 -17.12 8.06 -4.42
C GLY A 263 -17.29 7.20 -3.17
N LEU A 264 -18.15 7.61 -2.22
CA LEU A 264 -18.52 6.84 -1.03
C LEU A 264 -19.88 6.15 -1.18
N GLY A 265 -20.51 6.25 -2.35
CA GLY A 265 -21.81 5.65 -2.65
C GLY A 265 -23.01 6.43 -2.11
N LYS A 266 -22.82 7.66 -1.62
CA LYS A 266 -23.92 8.51 -1.15
C LYS A 266 -24.63 9.15 -2.35
N ILE A 267 -25.96 9.03 -2.39
CA ILE A 267 -26.81 9.67 -3.40
C ILE A 267 -26.82 11.18 -3.17
N GLN A 268 -26.43 11.93 -4.21
CA GLN A 268 -26.40 13.38 -4.22
C GLN A 268 -27.58 13.95 -5.00
N ILE A 269 -27.94 13.32 -6.14
CA ILE A 269 -29.10 13.70 -6.96
C ILE A 269 -29.90 12.44 -7.29
N SER A 270 -31.23 12.58 -7.32
CA SER A 270 -32.15 11.55 -7.81
C SER A 270 -33.29 12.20 -8.57
N THR A 271 -33.35 12.01 -9.89
CA THR A 271 -34.42 12.55 -10.75
C THR A 271 -35.18 11.42 -11.45
N ARG A 272 -36.43 11.67 -11.80
CA ARG A 272 -37.24 10.75 -12.62
C ARG A 272 -37.36 11.32 -14.02
N PHE A 273 -37.32 10.45 -15.02
CA PHE A 273 -37.57 10.79 -16.42
C PHE A 273 -38.73 9.95 -16.96
N SER A 274 -39.47 10.50 -17.93
CA SER A 274 -40.62 9.88 -18.59
C SER A 274 -40.40 9.73 -20.10
N GLU A 275 -41.32 9.01 -20.74
CA GLU A 275 -41.22 8.43 -22.10
C GLU A 275 -41.00 9.43 -23.25
N GLU A 276 -41.07 10.73 -23.00
CA GLU A 276 -41.03 11.79 -24.03
C GLU A 276 -39.64 12.42 -24.25
N GLU A 277 -38.64 12.14 -23.40
CA GLU A 277 -37.36 12.85 -23.43
C GLU A 277 -36.24 12.01 -24.05
N GLY A 278 -35.74 12.43 -25.22
CA GLY A 278 -34.52 11.88 -25.81
C GLY A 278 -33.24 12.28 -25.06
N PHE A 279 -33.28 13.43 -24.36
CA PHE A 279 -32.22 13.89 -23.47
C PHE A 279 -32.83 14.45 -22.19
N HIS A 280 -32.36 13.96 -21.04
CA HIS A 280 -32.73 14.46 -19.73
C HIS A 280 -31.60 15.33 -19.19
N TYR A 281 -31.90 16.55 -18.75
CA TYR A 281 -30.89 17.47 -18.20
C TYR A 281 -30.85 17.36 -16.67
N VAL A 282 -29.63 17.34 -16.12
CA VAL A 282 -29.35 17.25 -14.69
C VAL A 282 -28.55 18.48 -14.28
N GLU A 283 -29.15 19.31 -13.42
CA GLU A 283 -28.50 20.47 -12.79
C GLU A 283 -27.57 20.03 -11.65
N LEU A 284 -26.40 20.64 -11.54
CA LEU A 284 -25.34 20.28 -10.58
C LEU A 284 -25.20 21.28 -9.43
N ASP A 285 -26.24 22.04 -9.12
CA ASP A 285 -26.22 23.12 -8.13
C ASP A 285 -25.57 22.70 -6.80
N ASN A 286 -24.49 23.40 -6.43
CA ASN A 286 -23.74 23.23 -5.18
C ASN A 286 -23.09 21.84 -4.96
N LEU A 287 -22.91 21.04 -6.02
CA LEU A 287 -22.11 19.81 -5.92
C LEU A 287 -20.61 20.12 -5.84
N PRO A 288 -19.88 19.56 -4.85
CA PRO A 288 -18.44 19.69 -4.79
C PRO A 288 -17.75 19.15 -6.06
N GLN A 289 -16.62 19.75 -6.41
CA GLN A 289 -15.78 19.25 -7.50
C GLN A 289 -15.37 17.81 -7.22
N GLY A 290 -15.49 16.92 -8.20
CA GLY A 290 -15.20 15.51 -7.99
C GLY A 290 -15.70 14.57 -9.07
N ILE A 291 -15.47 13.28 -8.84
CA ILE A 291 -15.94 12.19 -9.71
C ILE A 291 -17.23 11.64 -9.10
N TYR A 292 -18.26 11.55 -9.93
CA TYR A 292 -19.56 10.99 -9.58
C TYR A 292 -19.92 9.87 -10.54
N PHE A 293 -20.78 8.96 -10.08
CA PHE A 293 -21.34 7.89 -10.89
C PHE A 293 -22.81 8.18 -11.14
N CYS A 294 -23.16 8.40 -12.41
CA CYS A 294 -24.53 8.53 -12.87
C CYS A 294 -25.07 7.14 -13.19
N THR A 295 -26.13 6.74 -12.51
CA THR A 295 -26.80 5.45 -12.67
C THR A 295 -28.24 5.67 -13.12
N ILE A 296 -28.63 5.05 -14.23
CA ILE A 296 -30.01 5.03 -14.71
C ILE A 296 -30.62 3.68 -14.41
N HIS A 297 -31.71 3.68 -13.67
CA HIS A 297 -32.58 2.54 -13.46
C HIS A 297 -33.82 2.70 -14.33
N GLN A 298 -33.92 1.90 -15.38
CA GLN A 298 -35.07 1.91 -16.28
C GLN A 298 -36.19 1.00 -15.72
N SER A 299 -37.44 1.31 -16.07
CA SER A 299 -38.62 0.54 -15.64
C SER A 299 -38.67 -0.90 -16.18
N ASN A 300 -37.98 -1.17 -17.28
CA ASN A 300 -37.76 -2.53 -17.82
C ASN A 300 -36.72 -3.36 -17.01
N GLY A 301 -36.09 -2.75 -16.00
CA GLY A 301 -35.07 -3.35 -15.13
C GLY A 301 -33.64 -3.28 -15.68
N GLU A 302 -33.40 -2.56 -16.79
CA GLU A 302 -32.04 -2.26 -17.26
C GLU A 302 -31.39 -1.21 -16.37
N VAL A 303 -30.10 -1.41 -16.10
CA VAL A 303 -29.29 -0.47 -15.34
C VAL A 303 -28.08 -0.07 -16.16
N GLN A 304 -27.89 1.23 -16.34
CA GLN A 304 -26.75 1.80 -17.05
C GLN A 304 -25.98 2.73 -16.11
N ILE A 305 -24.64 2.66 -16.15
CA ILE A 305 -23.76 3.44 -15.27
C ILE A 305 -22.74 4.18 -16.13
N SER A 306 -22.49 5.45 -15.82
CA SER A 306 -21.44 6.26 -16.45
C SER A 306 -20.78 7.20 -15.45
N LYS A 307 -19.53 7.58 -15.72
CA LYS A 307 -18.75 8.49 -14.87
C LYS A 307 -18.98 9.94 -15.31
N VAL A 308 -19.24 10.82 -14.36
CA VAL A 308 -19.40 12.26 -14.57
C VAL A 308 -18.33 13.00 -13.77
N PHE A 309 -17.55 13.84 -14.46
CA PHE A 309 -16.56 14.71 -13.85
C PHE A 309 -17.21 16.08 -13.60
N VAL A 310 -17.39 16.46 -12.34
CA VAL A 310 -17.92 17.78 -11.97
C VAL A 310 -16.75 18.71 -11.66
N VAL A 311 -16.68 19.82 -12.38
CA VAL A 311 -15.71 20.89 -12.17
C VAL A 311 -16.46 22.12 -11.67
N GLY A 312 -15.91 22.82 -10.70
CA GLY A 312 -16.58 24.01 -10.15
C GLY A 312 -16.25 25.23 -10.99
N ASN A 313 -17.16 26.22 -10.96
CA ASN A 313 -16.89 27.56 -11.44
C ASN A 313 -15.75 28.24 -10.68
#